data_AF-A0A359CWW5-F1
#
_entry.id   AF-A0A359CWW5-F1
#
_cell.length_a   1.000
_cell.length_b   1.000
_cell.length_c   1.000
_cell.angle_alpha   90.00
_cell.angle_beta   90.00
_cell.angle_gamma   90.00
#
_symmetry.space_group_name_H-M   'P 1'
#
loop_
_entity.id
_entity.type
_entity.pdbx_description
1 polymer ?
#
loop_
_entity_poly.entity_id
_entity_poly.type
_entity_poly.pdbx_seq_one_letter_code
_entity_poly.pdbx_strand_id
1 'polypeptide(L)'
;MKKIILLISFVGLFCISQAQITITSSNTPTAGHVANQKVDTLCNGITEGIAGANQTWDFTGLANHKEETIGFVVPSTLPGASSFPTANLGIDDASSQYQFVNSNSSEFNVLGFYGSLIGTMTPVILDPGFKLITFPSTYNTSYNYTYTSTVQVPYNQPPVDSIRINISGNISSIMDGWGIVSTPTYANVACLRQNFTEIVTNTMYIHMSGTWTPSGSPDVDTSYSFNWWSEPHNAPILELDKETNGVISEAKWLHSYLPGSVSTPEVKTVSNIKVYPNPVKDVLYVSGLTEASVIVITDITGKILSSNYLNPNKSAINISEYKNGVFIYSVIDIKGSILSKGKFIVVK
;
A
#
# COMPACT_ATOMS: atom_id res chain seq x y z
N MET A 1 59.15 -49.34 -7.69
CA MET A 1 58.40 -48.30 -8.43
C MET A 1 56.92 -48.59 -8.22
N LYS A 2 56.27 -47.88 -7.30
CA LYS A 2 55.26 -46.84 -7.61
C LYS A 2 54.15 -47.35 -8.53
N LYS A 3 52.93 -47.37 -8.00
CA LYS A 3 51.60 -47.28 -8.65
C LYS A 3 50.71 -48.41 -8.16
N ILE A 4 49.87 -48.13 -7.14
CA ILE A 4 48.51 -48.65 -6.89
C ILE A 4 48.09 -48.10 -5.50
N ILE A 5 48.08 -46.78 -5.33
CA ILE A 5 47.33 -46.10 -4.25
C ILE A 5 46.99 -44.71 -4.77
N LEU A 6 46.01 -44.60 -5.67
CA LEU A 6 45.39 -43.33 -6.06
C LEU A 6 44.13 -43.59 -6.90
N LEU A 7 43.15 -44.29 -6.32
CA LEU A 7 41.82 -44.41 -6.93
C LEU A 7 40.69 -44.41 -5.86
N ILE A 8 40.88 -43.68 -4.75
CA ILE A 8 39.83 -43.47 -3.74
C ILE A 8 39.62 -41.97 -3.42
N SER A 9 40.42 -41.05 -3.98
CA SER A 9 40.32 -39.62 -3.66
C SER A 9 39.49 -38.78 -4.67
N PHE A 10 38.62 -39.41 -5.46
CA PHE A 10 37.80 -38.72 -6.47
C PHE A 10 36.32 -39.10 -6.42
N VAL A 11 35.81 -39.49 -5.25
CA VAL A 11 34.38 -39.26 -4.92
C VAL A 11 34.34 -37.88 -4.30
N GLY A 12 34.54 -36.87 -5.15
CA GLY A 12 34.32 -35.48 -4.77
C GLY A 12 32.89 -35.34 -4.32
N LEU A 13 32.71 -34.86 -3.10
CA LEU A 13 31.44 -34.44 -2.53
C LEU A 13 30.67 -33.64 -3.58
N PHE A 14 29.64 -34.23 -4.18
CA PHE A 14 28.51 -33.45 -4.68
C PHE A 14 27.74 -32.97 -3.46
N CYS A 15 28.30 -32.01 -2.72
CA CYS A 15 27.52 -31.14 -1.88
C CYS A 15 26.67 -30.30 -2.83
N ILE A 16 25.45 -30.77 -3.09
CA ILE A 16 24.40 -29.93 -3.61
C ILE A 16 24.16 -28.88 -2.52
N SER A 17 24.89 -27.78 -2.61
CA SER A 17 24.65 -26.58 -1.82
C SER A 17 23.25 -26.10 -2.17
N GLN A 18 22.25 -26.51 -1.40
CA GLN A 18 20.96 -25.83 -1.36
C GLN A 18 21.28 -24.43 -0.85
N ALA A 19 21.30 -23.43 -1.74
CA ALA A 19 21.53 -22.05 -1.35
C ALA A 19 20.46 -21.68 -0.32
N GLN A 20 20.89 -21.21 0.85
CA GLN A 20 19.96 -20.78 1.89
C GLN A 20 19.16 -19.59 1.36
N ILE A 21 17.83 -19.65 1.50
CA ILE A 21 16.94 -18.53 1.15
C ILE A 21 17.41 -17.32 1.94
N THR A 22 17.73 -16.25 1.24
CA THR A 22 18.26 -15.02 1.80
C THR A 22 17.42 -13.87 1.26
N ILE A 23 16.77 -13.15 2.16
CA ILE A 23 15.97 -11.97 1.82
C ILE A 23 16.87 -10.76 1.93
N THR A 24 16.93 -9.96 0.88
CA THR A 24 17.75 -8.75 0.80
C THR A 24 16.89 -7.53 0.47
N SER A 25 17.51 -6.36 0.38
CA SER A 25 16.82 -5.13 -0.02
C SER A 25 16.25 -5.18 -1.46
N SER A 26 16.61 -6.18 -2.29
CA SER A 26 15.96 -6.37 -3.59
C SER A 26 14.58 -7.04 -3.49
N ASN A 27 14.21 -7.57 -2.31
CA ASN A 27 12.92 -8.22 -2.04
C ASN A 27 11.90 -7.31 -1.39
N THR A 28 12.16 -6.00 -1.39
CA THR A 28 11.22 -5.01 -0.92
C THR A 28 10.64 -4.23 -2.09
N PRO A 29 9.53 -3.49 -1.83
CA PRO A 29 8.90 -2.74 -2.89
C PRO A 29 9.80 -1.63 -3.42
N THR A 30 9.64 -1.35 -4.71
CA THR A 30 10.40 -0.34 -5.43
C THR A 30 9.44 0.71 -5.96
N ALA A 31 9.81 1.99 -5.87
CA ALA A 31 9.01 3.07 -6.43
C ALA A 31 8.71 2.85 -7.93
N GLY A 32 7.51 3.26 -8.35
CA GLY A 32 6.99 3.01 -9.70
C GLY A 32 6.39 1.63 -9.88
N HIS A 33 6.06 0.89 -8.81
CA HIS A 33 5.38 -0.41 -8.87
C HIS A 33 4.04 -0.38 -8.15
N VAL A 34 3.23 -1.39 -8.41
CA VAL A 34 1.95 -1.62 -7.75
C VAL A 34 1.89 -3.08 -7.32
N ALA A 35 1.56 -3.31 -6.05
CA ALA A 35 1.14 -4.63 -5.57
C ALA A 35 -0.38 -4.69 -5.57
N ASN A 36 -0.93 -5.79 -6.08
CA ASN A 36 -2.31 -6.16 -5.82
C ASN A 36 -2.31 -7.33 -4.84
N GLN A 37 -3.02 -7.16 -3.74
CA GLN A 37 -3.22 -8.18 -2.72
C GLN A 37 -4.69 -8.58 -2.70
N LYS A 38 -4.91 -9.82 -2.30
CA LYS A 38 -6.24 -10.34 -1.97
C LYS A 38 -6.29 -10.65 -0.49
N VAL A 39 -7.46 -10.49 0.09
CA VAL A 39 -7.64 -10.53 1.54
C VAL A 39 -8.80 -11.45 1.88
N ASP A 40 -8.54 -12.37 2.81
CA ASP A 40 -9.53 -13.19 3.48
C ASP A 40 -9.80 -12.61 4.88
N THR A 41 -11.00 -12.05 5.07
CA THR A 41 -11.43 -11.50 6.36
C THR A 41 -12.20 -12.50 7.23
N LEU A 42 -12.35 -13.76 6.81
CA LEU A 42 -13.07 -14.81 7.52
C LEU A 42 -12.19 -16.06 7.67
N CYS A 43 -11.09 -15.90 8.41
CA CYS A 43 -10.03 -16.89 8.59
C CYS A 43 -10.38 -18.04 9.56
N ASN A 44 -11.61 -18.56 9.50
CA ASN A 44 -12.05 -19.67 10.36
C ASN A 44 -11.25 -20.95 10.10
N GLY A 45 -10.50 -21.40 11.11
CA GLY A 45 -9.70 -22.62 11.02
C GLY A 45 -8.36 -22.46 10.29
N ILE A 46 -8.01 -21.25 9.86
CA ILE A 46 -6.67 -20.92 9.38
C ILE A 46 -5.72 -20.86 10.58
N THR A 47 -4.53 -21.42 10.42
CA THR A 47 -3.47 -21.39 11.45
C THR A 47 -2.18 -20.92 10.82
N GLU A 48 -1.28 -20.32 11.62
CA GLU A 48 0.04 -19.87 11.17
C GLU A 48 0.99 -21.01 10.77
N GLY A 49 0.61 -22.26 11.03
CA GLY A 49 1.44 -23.45 10.81
C GLY A 49 2.62 -23.57 11.77
N ILE A 50 3.39 -24.64 11.62
CA ILE A 50 4.52 -24.95 12.50
C ILE A 50 5.77 -24.15 12.08
N ALA A 51 6.58 -23.76 13.07
CA ALA A 51 7.89 -23.12 12.86
C ALA A 51 8.97 -24.13 12.48
N GLY A 52 10.14 -23.64 12.04
CA GLY A 52 11.33 -24.45 11.86
C GLY A 52 11.67 -24.79 10.41
N ALA A 53 12.54 -25.77 10.23
CA ALA A 53 13.10 -26.14 8.93
C ALA A 53 12.17 -27.06 8.13
N ASN A 54 12.26 -26.99 6.80
CA ASN A 54 11.57 -27.89 5.86
C ASN A 54 10.04 -27.93 6.04
N GLN A 55 9.42 -26.79 6.33
CA GLN A 55 7.97 -26.73 6.52
C GLN A 55 7.23 -26.70 5.19
N THR A 56 5.97 -27.14 5.21
CA THR A 56 5.03 -26.97 4.10
C THR A 56 3.81 -26.26 4.64
N TRP A 57 3.54 -25.08 4.10
CA TRP A 57 2.39 -24.26 4.47
C TRP A 57 1.41 -24.19 3.29
N ASP A 58 0.22 -24.75 3.46
CA ASP A 58 -0.80 -24.78 2.42
C ASP A 58 -1.95 -23.83 2.79
N PHE A 59 -2.02 -22.72 2.07
CA PHE A 59 -3.06 -21.70 2.17
C PHE A 59 -3.84 -21.58 0.85
N THR A 60 -3.83 -22.61 0.00
CA THR A 60 -4.60 -22.61 -1.26
C THR A 60 -6.12 -22.49 -1.04
N GLY A 61 -6.59 -22.81 0.16
CA GLY A 61 -7.99 -22.68 0.57
C GLY A 61 -8.46 -21.29 0.99
N LEU A 62 -7.59 -20.26 0.99
CA LEU A 62 -7.99 -18.89 1.33
C LEU A 62 -9.04 -18.33 0.35
N ALA A 63 -10.02 -17.60 0.88
CA ALA A 63 -11.11 -17.02 0.12
C ALA A 63 -10.88 -15.52 -0.16
N ASN A 64 -11.14 -15.10 -1.40
CA ASN A 64 -11.01 -13.69 -1.79
C ASN A 64 -12.27 -12.90 -1.37
N HIS A 65 -12.20 -12.19 -0.25
CA HIS A 65 -13.28 -11.34 0.25
C HIS A 65 -13.08 -9.88 -0.15
N LYS A 66 -11.83 -9.42 -0.23
CA LYS A 66 -11.46 -8.05 -0.58
C LYS A 66 -10.19 -8.04 -1.44
N GLU A 67 -10.09 -7.06 -2.31
CA GLU A 67 -8.88 -6.78 -3.09
C GLU A 67 -8.33 -5.41 -2.68
N GLU A 68 -7.02 -5.35 -2.54
CA GLU A 68 -6.28 -4.14 -2.16
C GLU A 68 -5.21 -3.85 -3.21
N THR A 69 -5.09 -2.58 -3.58
CA THR A 69 -4.09 -2.10 -4.53
C THR A 69 -3.20 -1.13 -3.79
N ILE A 70 -1.92 -1.48 -3.68
CA ILE A 70 -0.91 -0.69 -2.98
C ILE A 70 0.05 -0.12 -4.02
N GLY A 71 0.06 1.20 -4.14
CA GLY A 71 0.97 1.95 -4.98
C GLY A 71 2.28 2.25 -4.26
N PHE A 72 3.39 1.91 -4.91
CA PHE A 72 4.74 2.26 -4.49
C PHE A 72 5.23 3.40 -5.37
N VAL A 73 5.39 4.58 -4.81
CA VAL A 73 5.67 5.82 -5.57
C VAL A 73 6.90 6.54 -5.05
N VAL A 74 7.33 7.55 -5.80
CA VAL A 74 8.40 8.44 -5.35
C VAL A 74 7.85 9.32 -4.21
N PRO A 75 8.51 9.42 -3.05
CA PRO A 75 7.97 10.15 -1.89
C PRO A 75 7.51 11.58 -2.20
N SER A 76 8.24 12.30 -3.05
CA SER A 76 7.95 13.70 -3.39
C SER A 76 6.63 13.90 -4.13
N THR A 77 5.99 12.84 -4.63
CA THR A 77 4.66 12.92 -5.26
C THR A 77 3.53 12.86 -4.24
N LEU A 78 3.81 12.48 -2.99
CA LEU A 78 2.81 12.29 -1.94
C LEU A 78 2.62 13.57 -1.10
N PRO A 79 1.38 13.87 -0.68
CA PRO A 79 1.12 14.88 0.35
C PRO A 79 1.91 14.58 1.64
N GLY A 80 2.46 15.63 2.26
CA GLY A 80 3.24 15.49 3.50
C GLY A 80 4.72 15.13 3.32
N ALA A 81 5.20 14.93 2.09
CA ALA A 81 6.59 14.55 1.81
C ALA A 81 7.65 15.46 2.42
N SER A 82 7.37 16.75 2.58
CA SER A 82 8.28 17.71 3.22
C SER A 82 8.60 17.38 4.67
N SER A 83 7.74 16.62 5.36
CA SER A 83 7.96 16.16 6.73
C SER A 83 8.87 14.95 6.83
N PHE A 84 9.18 14.28 5.72
CA PHE A 84 9.96 13.05 5.66
C PHE A 84 11.14 13.17 4.68
N PRO A 85 12.12 14.06 4.95
CA PRO A 85 13.18 14.40 3.99
C PRO A 85 14.14 13.24 3.67
N THR A 86 14.18 12.21 4.53
CA THR A 86 15.01 11.02 4.34
C THR A 86 14.27 9.86 3.66
N ALA A 87 12.99 10.02 3.32
CA ALA A 87 12.21 8.99 2.65
C ALA A 87 12.74 8.74 1.22
N ASN A 88 12.80 7.48 0.82
CA ASN A 88 13.13 7.07 -0.55
C ASN A 88 12.05 6.21 -1.23
N LEU A 89 11.00 5.84 -0.50
CA LEU A 89 9.83 5.14 -0.99
C LEU A 89 8.56 5.72 -0.34
N GLY A 90 7.54 5.97 -1.14
CA GLY A 90 6.20 6.35 -0.69
C GLY A 90 5.20 5.22 -0.94
N ILE A 91 4.26 5.04 -0.03
CA ILE A 91 3.19 4.04 -0.14
C ILE A 91 1.83 4.77 -0.14
N ASP A 92 1.00 4.43 -1.13
CA ASP A 92 -0.37 4.93 -1.29
C ASP A 92 -1.30 3.75 -1.61
N ASP A 93 -2.17 3.40 -0.68
CA ASP A 93 -3.19 2.35 -0.78
C ASP A 93 -4.58 2.93 -1.15
N ALA A 94 -4.62 4.18 -1.63
CA ALA A 94 -5.83 4.95 -1.90
C ALA A 94 -6.72 5.22 -0.66
N SER A 95 -6.19 5.06 0.56
CA SER A 95 -6.89 5.38 1.80
C SER A 95 -6.84 6.87 2.19
N SER A 96 -6.13 7.70 1.41
CA SER A 96 -5.76 9.08 1.77
C SER A 96 -4.86 9.19 3.01
N GLN A 97 -4.23 8.08 3.42
CA GLN A 97 -3.10 8.04 4.32
C GLN A 97 -1.85 7.62 3.52
N TYR A 98 -0.78 8.40 3.62
CA TYR A 98 0.43 8.20 2.84
C TYR A 98 1.57 7.80 3.76
N GLN A 99 2.20 6.65 3.52
CA GLN A 99 3.33 6.22 4.34
C GLN A 99 4.66 6.57 3.67
N PHE A 100 5.65 6.89 4.49
CA PHE A 100 6.98 7.29 4.05
C PHE A 100 8.01 6.32 4.59
N VAL A 101 8.84 5.80 3.70
CA VAL A 101 9.77 4.70 4.00
C VAL A 101 11.20 5.10 3.62
N ASN A 102 12.16 4.67 4.42
CA ASN A 102 13.57 4.59 4.07
C ASN A 102 13.97 3.11 4.00
N SER A 103 14.15 2.60 2.78
CA SER A 103 14.67 1.25 2.53
C SER A 103 16.10 1.33 2.02
N ASN A 104 17.03 0.67 2.68
CA ASN A 104 18.44 0.64 2.29
C ASN A 104 18.97 -0.80 2.29
N SER A 105 20.29 -0.99 2.11
CA SER A 105 20.89 -2.32 2.04
C SER A 105 20.86 -3.11 3.36
N SER A 106 20.50 -2.48 4.48
CA SER A 106 20.53 -3.06 5.82
C SER A 106 19.15 -3.23 6.44
N GLU A 107 18.14 -2.44 6.05
CA GLU A 107 16.81 -2.50 6.64
C GLU A 107 15.74 -1.80 5.81
N PHE A 108 14.48 -2.16 6.08
CA PHE A 108 13.28 -1.49 5.60
C PHE A 108 12.59 -0.78 6.77
N ASN A 109 12.66 0.55 6.80
CA ASN A 109 12.12 1.35 7.89
C ASN A 109 10.99 2.29 7.43
N VAL A 110 9.84 2.20 8.08
CA VAL A 110 8.75 3.17 7.94
C VAL A 110 9.04 4.37 8.84
N LEU A 111 9.24 5.53 8.24
CA LEU A 111 9.53 6.79 8.95
C LEU A 111 8.27 7.41 9.59
N GLY A 112 7.09 6.97 9.14
CA GLY A 112 5.80 7.44 9.61
C GLY A 112 4.81 7.62 8.46
N PHE A 113 3.75 8.36 8.72
CA PHE A 113 2.68 8.59 7.76
C PHE A 113 2.15 10.02 7.80
N TYR A 114 1.49 10.44 6.73
CA TYR A 114 0.73 11.67 6.65
C TYR A 114 -0.74 11.33 6.37
N GLY A 115 -1.64 11.76 7.25
CA GLY A 115 -3.06 11.45 7.12
C GLY A 115 -3.93 12.26 8.06
N SER A 116 -5.24 12.03 8.00
CA SER A 116 -6.21 12.75 8.83
C SER A 116 -6.19 12.24 10.27
N LEU A 117 -5.87 13.12 11.22
CA LEU A 117 -6.09 12.91 12.65
C LEU A 117 -7.11 13.94 13.15
N ILE A 118 -8.25 13.48 13.65
CA ILE A 118 -9.36 14.33 14.12
C ILE A 118 -9.73 15.40 13.07
N GLY A 119 -9.82 14.98 11.79
CA GLY A 119 -10.16 15.85 10.67
C GLY A 119 -9.05 16.79 10.19
N THR A 120 -7.85 16.73 10.78
CA THR A 120 -6.69 17.55 10.40
C THR A 120 -5.59 16.70 9.79
N MET A 121 -5.16 17.03 8.58
CA MET A 121 -4.02 16.36 7.95
C MET A 121 -2.72 16.64 8.72
N THR A 122 -2.17 15.61 9.32
CA THR A 122 -1.08 15.71 10.29
C THR A 122 -0.01 14.67 9.96
N PRO A 123 1.28 15.05 9.92
CA PRO A 123 2.36 14.08 9.87
C PRO A 123 2.53 13.41 11.23
N VAL A 124 2.53 12.08 11.26
CA VAL A 124 2.98 11.27 12.38
C VAL A 124 4.39 10.79 12.04
N ILE A 125 5.38 11.33 12.74
CA ILE A 125 6.79 11.04 12.51
C ILE A 125 7.25 10.05 13.57
N LEU A 126 7.81 8.93 13.14
CA LEU A 126 8.42 7.93 14.01
C LEU A 126 9.92 8.23 14.13
N ASP A 127 10.41 8.34 15.35
CA ASP A 127 11.84 8.53 15.64
C ASP A 127 12.29 7.60 16.79
N PRO A 128 13.18 6.62 16.53
CA PRO A 128 13.59 6.21 15.19
C PRO A 128 12.43 5.57 14.41
N GLY A 129 12.57 5.33 13.10
CA GLY A 129 11.49 4.77 12.27
C GLY A 129 11.11 3.33 12.64
N PHE A 130 9.86 2.91 12.38
CA PHE A 130 9.41 1.52 12.55
C PHE A 130 10.20 0.59 11.63
N LYS A 131 10.83 -0.44 12.20
CA LYS A 131 11.65 -1.40 11.46
C LYS A 131 10.84 -2.66 11.13
N LEU A 132 10.62 -2.92 9.85
CA LEU A 132 9.85 -4.09 9.40
C LEU A 132 10.73 -5.34 9.24
N ILE A 133 11.92 -5.19 8.67
CA ILE A 133 12.83 -6.30 8.37
C ILE A 133 14.27 -5.78 8.24
N THR A 134 15.24 -6.62 8.58
CA THR A 134 16.67 -6.38 8.39
C THR A 134 17.22 -7.16 7.21
N PHE A 135 18.27 -6.63 6.57
CA PHE A 135 18.93 -7.26 5.44
C PHE A 135 20.42 -7.51 5.71
N PRO A 136 20.95 -8.64 5.22
CA PRO A 136 20.21 -9.80 4.73
C PRO A 136 19.47 -10.51 5.88
N SER A 137 18.28 -11.06 5.60
CA SER A 137 17.55 -11.95 6.50
C SER A 137 17.64 -13.39 6.03
N THR A 138 18.01 -14.28 6.93
CA THR A 138 18.08 -15.73 6.73
C THR A 138 17.37 -16.43 7.88
N TYR A 139 17.21 -17.75 7.83
CA TYR A 139 16.66 -18.52 8.95
C TYR A 139 17.39 -18.20 10.27
N ASN A 140 16.62 -17.91 11.33
CA ASN A 140 17.05 -17.44 12.65
C ASN A 140 17.60 -16.01 12.74
N THR A 141 17.59 -15.21 11.66
CA THR A 141 17.79 -13.75 11.78
C THR A 141 16.70 -13.19 12.68
N SER A 142 17.08 -12.44 13.71
CA SER A 142 16.15 -11.83 14.66
C SER A 142 16.61 -10.45 15.11
N TYR A 143 15.67 -9.65 15.58
CA TYR A 143 15.94 -8.36 16.21
C TYR A 143 14.84 -7.99 17.20
N ASN A 144 15.22 -7.17 18.18
CA ASN A 144 14.27 -6.41 18.99
C ASN A 144 14.51 -4.93 18.73
N TYR A 145 13.45 -4.14 18.69
CA TYR A 145 13.53 -2.74 18.30
C TYR A 145 12.48 -1.90 18.99
N THR A 146 12.76 -0.62 19.20
CA THR A 146 11.79 0.32 19.75
C THR A 146 11.72 1.56 18.88
N TYR A 147 10.52 2.11 18.74
CA TYR A 147 10.29 3.38 18.06
C TYR A 147 9.36 4.24 18.90
N THR A 148 9.40 5.56 18.69
CA THR A 148 8.52 6.48 19.39
C THR A 148 7.93 7.51 18.45
N SER A 149 6.81 8.11 18.85
CA SER A 149 6.26 9.29 18.19
C SER A 149 5.59 10.20 19.21
N THR A 150 5.57 11.49 18.91
CA THR A 150 4.73 12.45 19.63
C THR A 150 3.96 13.23 18.59
N VAL A 151 2.64 13.06 18.58
CA VAL A 151 1.75 13.81 17.69
C VAL A 151 0.90 14.77 18.50
N GLN A 152 0.71 15.98 18.00
CA GLN A 152 -0.11 17.00 18.61
C GLN A 152 -1.10 17.54 17.58
N VAL A 153 -2.37 17.61 17.96
CA VAL A 153 -3.45 18.13 17.11
C VAL A 153 -4.30 19.14 17.89
N PRO A 154 -4.78 20.21 17.23
CA PRO A 154 -5.76 21.11 17.84
C PRO A 154 -7.07 20.36 18.07
N TYR A 155 -7.73 20.62 19.20
CA TYR A 155 -9.04 20.06 19.54
C TYR A 155 -10.13 21.14 19.65
N ASN A 156 -9.75 22.38 20.01
CA ASN A 156 -10.61 23.57 19.96
C ASN A 156 -12.01 23.40 20.61
N GLN A 157 -12.13 22.57 21.65
CA GLN A 157 -13.37 22.35 22.41
C GLN A 157 -13.15 22.78 23.87
N PRO A 158 -13.55 24.01 24.26
CA PRO A 158 -13.36 24.49 25.62
C PRO A 158 -13.89 23.48 26.66
N PRO A 159 -13.12 23.16 27.71
CA PRO A 159 -11.89 23.84 28.14
C PRO A 159 -10.58 23.32 27.52
N VAL A 160 -10.65 22.30 26.66
CA VAL A 160 -9.49 21.64 26.01
C VAL A 160 -9.14 22.34 24.70
N ASP A 161 -7.90 22.83 24.58
CA ASP A 161 -7.45 23.45 23.34
C ASP A 161 -6.79 22.44 22.38
N SER A 162 -6.03 21.48 22.90
CA SER A 162 -5.19 20.58 22.10
C SER A 162 -5.08 19.20 22.73
N ILE A 163 -4.82 18.20 21.88
CA ILE A 163 -4.53 16.83 22.27
C ILE A 163 -3.11 16.48 21.83
N ARG A 164 -2.39 15.76 22.67
CA ARG A 164 -1.10 15.14 22.35
C ARG A 164 -1.19 13.65 22.61
N ILE A 165 -0.64 12.86 21.71
CA ILE A 165 -0.53 11.42 21.85
C ILE A 165 0.95 11.07 21.75
N ASN A 166 1.46 10.46 22.81
CA ASN A 166 2.79 9.85 22.81
C ASN A 166 2.62 8.37 22.47
N ILE A 167 3.33 7.91 21.46
CA ILE A 167 3.30 6.54 20.95
C ILE A 167 4.66 5.91 21.25
N SER A 168 4.66 4.70 21.79
CA SER A 168 5.88 3.89 21.99
C SER A 168 5.60 2.48 21.50
N GLY A 169 6.38 2.00 20.53
CA GLY A 169 6.27 0.65 20.01
C GLY A 169 7.47 -0.20 20.38
N ASN A 170 7.23 -1.45 20.77
CA ASN A 170 8.26 -2.46 21.01
C ASN A 170 8.05 -3.62 20.04
N ILE A 171 9.04 -3.88 19.19
CA ILE A 171 9.01 -4.91 18.16
C ILE A 171 9.91 -6.06 18.58
N SER A 172 9.42 -7.29 18.40
CA SER A 172 10.21 -8.51 18.39
C SER A 172 9.98 -9.24 17.07
N SER A 173 11.06 -9.57 16.36
CA SER A 173 10.97 -10.28 15.08
C SER A 173 12.00 -11.38 14.95
N ILE A 174 11.61 -12.51 14.39
CA ILE A 174 12.48 -13.65 14.09
C ILE A 174 12.03 -14.35 12.80
N MET A 175 12.99 -14.70 11.95
CA MET A 175 12.79 -15.64 10.83
C MET A 175 12.75 -17.07 11.38
N ASP A 176 11.60 -17.49 11.90
CA ASP A 176 11.43 -18.69 12.72
C ASP A 176 11.20 -19.98 11.93
N GLY A 177 11.06 -19.89 10.61
CA GLY A 177 10.89 -21.05 9.75
C GLY A 177 11.33 -20.84 8.31
N TRP A 178 11.58 -21.94 7.63
CA TRP A 178 11.79 -21.96 6.18
C TRP A 178 11.18 -23.21 5.56
N GLY A 179 10.73 -23.08 4.32
CA GLY A 179 9.98 -24.14 3.68
C GLY A 179 9.33 -23.71 2.38
N ILE A 180 8.23 -24.37 2.06
CA ILE A 180 7.44 -24.12 0.86
C ILE A 180 6.06 -23.62 1.29
N VAL A 181 5.59 -22.52 0.70
CA VAL A 181 4.23 -22.01 0.89
C VAL A 181 3.45 -22.04 -0.43
N SER A 182 2.18 -22.38 -0.34
CA SER A 182 1.23 -22.31 -1.44
C SER A 182 0.07 -21.40 -1.06
N THR A 183 -0.25 -20.43 -1.90
CA THR A 183 -1.40 -19.53 -1.79
C THR A 183 -2.35 -19.77 -2.96
N PRO A 184 -3.54 -19.14 -3.01
CA PRO A 184 -4.43 -19.26 -4.17
C PRO A 184 -3.82 -18.72 -5.47
N THR A 185 -2.79 -17.86 -5.38
CA THR A 185 -2.10 -17.30 -6.54
C THR A 185 -0.85 -18.09 -6.91
N TYR A 186 -0.01 -18.45 -5.92
CA TYR A 186 1.30 -19.05 -6.16
C TYR A 186 1.40 -20.42 -5.50
N ALA A 187 1.84 -21.43 -6.26
CA ALA A 187 2.02 -22.78 -5.75
C ALA A 187 3.50 -23.09 -5.51
N ASN A 188 3.78 -23.77 -4.39
CA ASN A 188 5.08 -24.34 -4.04
C ASN A 188 6.25 -23.34 -4.05
N VAL A 189 6.08 -22.17 -3.43
CA VAL A 189 7.12 -21.13 -3.38
C VAL A 189 8.02 -21.32 -2.15
N ALA A 190 9.33 -21.39 -2.37
CA ALA A 190 10.33 -21.42 -1.31
C ALA A 190 10.35 -20.08 -0.54
N CYS A 191 10.25 -20.11 0.78
CA CYS A 191 10.11 -18.91 1.60
C CYS A 191 10.76 -19.03 2.99
N LEU A 192 11.01 -17.87 3.60
CA LEU A 192 11.24 -17.71 5.04
C LEU A 192 9.94 -17.22 5.68
N ARG A 193 9.61 -17.75 6.85
CA ARG A 193 8.54 -17.22 7.69
C ARG A 193 9.13 -16.29 8.73
N GLN A 194 8.66 -15.06 8.75
CA GLN A 194 8.91 -14.08 9.80
C GLN A 194 7.76 -14.17 10.81
N ASN A 195 8.08 -14.38 12.08
CA ASN A 195 7.19 -14.14 13.20
C ASN A 195 7.49 -12.75 13.74
N PHE A 196 6.48 -11.89 13.75
CA PHE A 196 6.58 -10.48 14.08
C PHE A 196 5.57 -10.16 15.18
N THR A 197 6.04 -9.57 16.28
CA THR A 197 5.19 -9.12 17.38
C THR A 197 5.48 -7.65 17.64
N GLU A 198 4.43 -6.86 17.77
CA GLU A 198 4.53 -5.45 18.13
C GLU A 198 3.62 -5.16 19.31
N ILE A 199 4.16 -4.44 20.29
CA ILE A 199 3.41 -3.91 21.44
C ILE A 199 3.44 -2.40 21.36
N VAL A 200 2.30 -1.77 21.12
CA VAL A 200 2.14 -0.31 21.03
C VAL A 200 1.52 0.20 22.32
N THR A 201 2.10 1.24 22.89
CA THR A 201 1.56 1.99 24.02
C THR A 201 1.25 3.41 23.61
N ASN A 202 -0.01 3.80 23.72
CA ASN A 202 -0.49 5.16 23.46
C ASN A 202 -0.82 5.86 24.77
N THR A 203 -0.16 7.00 25.03
CA THR A 203 -0.48 7.86 26.19
C THR A 203 -1.02 9.19 25.71
N MET A 204 -2.26 9.50 26.10
CA MET A 204 -2.94 10.74 25.72
C MET A 204 -2.73 11.83 26.77
N TYR A 205 -2.53 13.05 26.30
CA TYR A 205 -2.50 14.26 27.11
C TYR A 205 -3.47 15.28 26.52
N ILE A 206 -4.17 16.00 27.39
CA ILE A 206 -4.98 17.15 27.02
C ILE A 206 -4.30 18.42 27.50
N HIS A 207 -4.37 19.47 26.68
CA HIS A 207 -3.89 20.79 27.06
C HIS A 207 -5.07 21.66 27.49
N MET A 208 -5.02 22.10 28.75
CA MET A 208 -6.03 22.94 29.38
C MET A 208 -5.33 23.94 30.30
N SER A 209 -5.76 25.20 30.27
CA SER A 209 -5.21 26.27 31.14
C SER A 209 -3.67 26.36 31.11
N GLY A 210 -3.06 26.14 29.94
CA GLY A 210 -1.61 26.25 29.75
C GLY A 210 -0.78 25.06 30.24
N THR A 211 -1.41 23.94 30.62
CA THR A 211 -0.71 22.74 31.11
C THR A 211 -1.17 21.48 30.38
N TRP A 212 -0.21 20.61 30.04
CA TRP A 212 -0.49 19.26 29.56
C TRP A 212 -0.77 18.34 30.74
N THR A 213 -1.96 17.75 30.79
CA THR A 213 -2.35 16.79 31.81
C THR A 213 -2.62 15.44 31.15
N PRO A 214 -2.14 14.32 31.70
CA PRO A 214 -2.52 12.99 31.22
C PRO A 214 -4.05 12.84 31.19
N SER A 215 -4.57 12.23 30.14
CA SER A 215 -5.98 11.94 29.97
C SER A 215 -6.18 10.45 29.83
N GLY A 216 -6.83 9.83 30.81
CA GLY A 216 -7.00 8.38 30.86
C GLY A 216 -5.71 7.62 31.24
N SER A 217 -5.82 6.30 31.21
CA SER A 217 -4.68 5.39 31.35
C SER A 217 -4.02 5.17 29.99
N PRO A 218 -2.71 4.84 29.93
CA PRO A 218 -2.09 4.38 28.71
C PRO A 218 -2.86 3.19 28.12
N ASP A 219 -3.14 3.27 26.83
CA ASP A 219 -3.74 2.20 26.05
C ASP A 219 -2.62 1.33 25.48
N VAL A 220 -2.71 0.01 25.67
CA VAL A 220 -1.68 -0.94 25.25
C VAL A 220 -2.32 -1.97 24.34
N ASP A 221 -1.81 -2.05 23.13
CA ASP A 221 -2.24 -3.00 22.12
C ASP A 221 -1.08 -3.91 21.72
N THR A 222 -1.40 -5.16 21.39
CA THR A 222 -0.42 -6.17 20.96
C THR A 222 -0.89 -6.83 19.68
N SER A 223 -0.09 -6.69 18.63
CA SER A 223 -0.31 -7.32 17.33
C SER A 223 0.69 -8.46 17.11
N TYR A 224 0.19 -9.53 16.50
CA TYR A 224 0.99 -10.66 16.05
C TYR A 224 0.79 -10.82 14.55
N SER A 225 1.88 -10.82 13.79
CA SER A 225 1.83 -11.02 12.34
C SER A 225 2.84 -12.09 11.91
N PHE A 226 2.46 -12.86 10.90
CA PHE A 226 3.31 -13.86 10.26
C PHE A 226 3.47 -13.54 8.78
N ASN A 227 4.71 -13.30 8.34
CA ASN A 227 4.99 -12.87 6.97
C ASN A 227 5.85 -13.92 6.26
N TRP A 228 5.40 -14.43 5.11
CA TRP A 228 6.16 -15.34 4.28
C TRP A 228 6.90 -14.55 3.19
N TRP A 229 8.19 -14.38 3.39
CA TRP A 229 9.09 -13.70 2.45
C TRP A 229 9.68 -14.72 1.48
N SER A 230 9.71 -14.41 0.19
CA SER A 230 10.26 -15.30 -0.83
C SER A 230 11.01 -14.54 -1.91
N GLU A 231 11.98 -15.20 -2.50
CA GLU A 231 12.60 -14.80 -3.77
C GLU A 231 11.78 -15.39 -4.93
N PRO A 232 11.50 -14.66 -6.01
CA PRO A 232 12.00 -13.31 -6.36
C PRO A 232 11.03 -12.18 -6.01
N HIS A 233 10.13 -12.36 -5.03
CA HIS A 233 9.05 -11.40 -4.79
C HIS A 233 9.54 -10.17 -4.02
N ASN A 234 8.92 -9.02 -4.32
CA ASN A 234 9.24 -7.71 -3.74
C ASN A 234 8.38 -7.34 -2.51
N ALA A 235 7.61 -8.29 -2.00
CA ALA A 235 6.77 -8.16 -0.82
C ALA A 235 6.53 -9.56 -0.24
N PRO A 236 6.05 -9.68 1.01
CA PRO A 236 5.56 -10.96 1.51
C PRO A 236 4.52 -11.55 0.55
N ILE A 237 4.62 -12.85 0.28
CA ILE A 237 3.65 -13.54 -0.57
C ILE A 237 2.40 -13.95 0.20
N LEU A 238 2.49 -13.99 1.53
CA LEU A 238 1.41 -14.21 2.47
C LEU A 238 1.72 -13.45 3.77
N GLU A 239 0.70 -12.84 4.34
CA GLU A 239 0.70 -12.17 5.64
C GLU A 239 -0.53 -12.66 6.40
N LEU A 240 -0.35 -13.06 7.66
CA LEU A 240 -1.45 -13.39 8.56
C LEU A 240 -1.38 -12.45 9.75
N ASP A 241 -2.49 -11.79 10.05
CA ASP A 241 -2.65 -11.00 11.26
C ASP A 241 -3.44 -11.80 12.28
N LYS A 242 -2.93 -11.83 13.52
CA LYS A 242 -3.43 -12.66 14.61
C LYS A 242 -3.73 -11.80 15.82
N GLU A 243 -4.94 -11.98 16.31
CA GLU A 243 -5.43 -11.30 17.51
C GLU A 243 -4.83 -11.91 18.78
N THR A 244 -4.87 -11.15 19.88
CA THR A 244 -4.41 -11.62 21.20
C THR A 244 -5.15 -12.87 21.69
N ASN A 245 -6.37 -13.12 21.19
CA ASN A 245 -7.13 -14.34 21.51
C ASN A 245 -6.62 -15.61 20.80
N GLY A 246 -5.61 -15.49 19.94
CA GLY A 246 -4.99 -16.60 19.23
C GLY A 246 -5.63 -16.94 17.88
N VAL A 247 -6.65 -16.21 17.44
CA VAL A 247 -7.34 -16.42 16.16
C VAL A 247 -6.72 -15.52 15.09
N ILE A 248 -6.54 -16.06 13.88
CA ILE A 248 -6.17 -15.27 12.71
C ILE A 248 -7.36 -14.37 12.34
N SER A 249 -7.19 -13.05 12.40
CA SER A 249 -8.24 -12.08 12.02
C SER A 249 -8.26 -11.84 10.51
N GLU A 250 -7.09 -11.86 9.87
CA GLU A 250 -6.97 -11.55 8.45
C GLU A 250 -5.82 -12.32 7.80
N ALA A 251 -6.02 -12.74 6.55
CA ALA A 251 -4.99 -13.32 5.71
C ALA A 251 -4.89 -12.53 4.39
N LYS A 252 -3.73 -11.93 4.14
CA LYS A 252 -3.44 -11.20 2.91
C LYS A 252 -2.45 -12.00 2.08
N TRP A 253 -2.69 -12.14 0.78
CA TRP A 253 -1.68 -12.75 -0.10
C TRP A 253 -1.44 -11.92 -1.34
N LEU A 254 -0.19 -11.95 -1.80
CA LEU A 254 0.20 -11.26 -3.02
C LEU A 254 -0.48 -11.92 -4.22
N HIS A 255 -1.20 -11.12 -5.00
CA HIS A 255 -1.81 -11.57 -6.26
C HIS A 255 -0.96 -11.19 -7.47
N SER A 256 -0.40 -9.98 -7.48
CA SER A 256 0.54 -9.55 -8.52
C SER A 256 1.42 -8.40 -8.03
N TYR A 257 2.59 -8.27 -8.62
CA TYR A 257 3.48 -7.12 -8.46
C TYR A 257 3.97 -6.70 -9.83
N LEU A 258 3.56 -5.52 -10.28
CA LEU A 258 3.79 -5.05 -11.64
C LEU A 258 4.39 -3.63 -11.60
N PRO A 259 5.22 -3.26 -12.59
CA PRO A 259 5.54 -1.86 -12.81
C PRO A 259 4.23 -1.07 -12.92
N GLY A 260 4.07 -0.09 -12.04
CA GLY A 260 3.01 0.89 -12.13
C GLY A 260 3.21 1.60 -13.45
N SER A 261 2.32 1.35 -14.40
CA SER A 261 2.33 2.11 -15.63
C SER A 261 2.27 3.59 -15.25
N VAL A 262 3.20 4.41 -15.76
CA VAL A 262 3.03 5.87 -15.84
C VAL A 262 1.97 6.22 -16.90
N SER A 263 0.91 5.41 -16.92
CA SER A 263 -0.32 5.68 -17.63
C SER A 263 -1.17 6.45 -16.64
N THR A 264 -1.59 7.63 -17.05
CA THR A 264 -2.71 8.35 -16.43
C THR A 264 -3.74 7.33 -15.95
N PRO A 265 -4.23 7.40 -14.70
CA PRO A 265 -5.24 6.47 -14.23
C PRO A 265 -6.32 6.40 -15.30
N GLU A 266 -6.51 5.21 -15.87
CA GLU A 266 -7.71 4.93 -16.62
C GLU A 266 -8.80 5.00 -15.56
N VAL A 267 -9.41 6.19 -15.45
CA VAL A 267 -10.63 6.37 -14.70
C VAL A 267 -11.52 5.23 -15.15
N LYS A 268 -11.91 4.34 -14.24
CA LYS A 268 -13.04 3.44 -14.45
C LYS A 268 -14.19 4.34 -14.86
N THR A 269 -14.38 4.53 -16.17
CA THR A 269 -15.53 5.22 -16.71
C THR A 269 -16.70 4.47 -16.14
N VAL A 270 -17.50 5.13 -15.31
CA VAL A 270 -18.81 4.60 -14.94
C VAL A 270 -19.49 4.34 -16.29
N SER A 271 -19.69 3.05 -16.62
CA SER A 271 -19.89 2.55 -17.99
C SER A 271 -21.16 3.07 -18.69
N ASN A 272 -21.88 3.97 -18.03
CA ASN A 272 -23.16 4.50 -18.47
C ASN A 272 -23.07 5.93 -19.03
N ILE A 273 -21.99 6.69 -18.79
CA ILE A 273 -21.87 8.06 -19.32
C ILE A 273 -21.32 8.04 -20.75
N LYS A 274 -22.16 8.44 -21.71
CA LYS A 274 -21.82 8.50 -23.14
C LYS A 274 -21.87 9.93 -23.64
N VAL A 275 -20.88 10.32 -24.44
CA VAL A 275 -20.80 11.63 -25.10
C VAL A 275 -20.93 11.45 -26.61
N TYR A 276 -21.93 12.09 -27.22
CA TYR A 276 -22.32 11.87 -28.61
C TYR A 276 -23.00 13.12 -29.22
N PRO A 277 -23.11 13.25 -30.54
CA PRO A 277 -22.47 12.41 -31.55
C PRO A 277 -20.94 12.61 -31.54
N ASN A 278 -20.21 11.63 -32.06
CA ASN A 278 -18.79 11.77 -32.35
C ASN A 278 -18.53 11.02 -33.67
N PRO A 279 -18.23 11.70 -34.79
CA PRO A 279 -17.98 13.14 -34.91
C PRO A 279 -19.21 14.05 -34.68
N VAL A 280 -18.98 15.32 -34.34
CA VAL A 280 -20.03 16.32 -34.03
C VAL A 280 -19.84 17.59 -34.86
N LYS A 281 -20.95 18.27 -35.17
CA LYS A 281 -20.95 19.55 -35.89
C LYS A 281 -21.22 20.74 -34.98
N ASP A 282 -22.41 20.77 -34.36
CA ASP A 282 -22.89 21.96 -33.62
C ASP A 282 -23.23 21.71 -32.15
N VAL A 283 -23.77 20.54 -31.80
CA VAL A 283 -24.26 20.24 -30.45
C VAL A 283 -23.77 18.88 -29.99
N LEU A 284 -23.13 18.86 -28.82
CA LEU A 284 -22.67 17.67 -28.12
C LEU A 284 -23.63 17.32 -26.98
N TYR A 285 -23.95 16.05 -26.80
CA TYR A 285 -24.85 15.53 -25.79
C TYR A 285 -24.11 14.59 -24.82
N VAL A 286 -24.52 14.61 -23.55
CA VAL A 286 -24.02 13.71 -22.51
C VAL A 286 -25.18 12.92 -21.91
N SER A 287 -25.25 11.62 -22.14
CA SER A 287 -26.27 10.75 -21.50
C SER A 287 -25.68 9.97 -20.34
N GLY A 288 -26.54 9.49 -19.43
CA GLY A 288 -26.15 8.61 -18.32
C GLY A 288 -25.80 9.33 -17.02
N LEU A 289 -26.08 10.63 -16.93
CA LEU A 289 -25.94 11.40 -15.69
C LEU A 289 -27.09 11.07 -14.73
N THR A 290 -26.77 10.69 -13.49
CA THR A 290 -27.73 10.48 -12.40
C THR A 290 -27.89 11.72 -11.52
N GLU A 291 -26.88 12.59 -11.49
CA GLU A 291 -26.82 13.81 -10.67
C GLU A 291 -26.30 15.00 -11.49
N ALA A 292 -26.24 16.17 -10.85
CA ALA A 292 -25.61 17.36 -11.43
C ALA A 292 -24.09 17.14 -11.64
N SER A 293 -23.56 17.69 -12.73
CA SER A 293 -22.15 17.53 -13.11
C SER A 293 -21.67 18.74 -13.92
N VAL A 294 -20.38 18.83 -14.15
CA VAL A 294 -19.75 19.83 -15.03
C VAL A 294 -18.97 19.10 -16.11
N ILE A 295 -19.20 19.45 -17.38
CA ILE A 295 -18.30 19.06 -18.46
C ILE A 295 -17.30 20.18 -18.72
N VAL A 296 -16.03 19.84 -18.76
CA VAL A 296 -14.92 20.71 -19.14
C VAL A 296 -14.38 20.24 -20.47
N ILE A 297 -14.28 21.14 -21.44
CA ILE A 297 -13.75 20.85 -22.78
C ILE A 297 -12.44 21.59 -22.98
N THR A 298 -11.40 20.88 -23.42
CA THR A 298 -10.08 21.45 -23.71
C THR A 298 -9.67 21.15 -25.15
N ASP A 299 -8.79 21.99 -25.69
CA ASP A 299 -8.04 21.63 -26.89
C ASP A 299 -6.93 20.59 -26.60
N ILE A 300 -6.20 20.17 -27.63
CA ILE A 300 -5.07 19.23 -27.52
C ILE A 300 -3.89 19.76 -26.71
N THR A 301 -3.81 21.08 -26.48
CA THR A 301 -2.77 21.70 -25.65
C THR A 301 -3.15 21.75 -24.17
N GLY A 302 -4.38 21.34 -23.83
CA GLY A 302 -4.91 21.39 -22.47
C GLY A 302 -5.56 22.74 -22.11
N LYS A 303 -5.67 23.68 -23.05
CA LYS A 303 -6.36 24.95 -22.81
C LYS A 303 -7.86 24.72 -22.70
N ILE A 304 -8.46 25.19 -21.60
CA ILE A 304 -9.91 25.13 -21.38
C ILE A 304 -10.61 26.06 -22.38
N LEU A 305 -11.54 25.51 -23.15
CA LEU A 305 -12.38 26.23 -24.10
C LEU A 305 -13.75 26.55 -23.53
N SER A 306 -14.34 25.59 -22.79
CA SER A 306 -15.61 25.80 -22.10
C SER A 306 -15.72 24.95 -20.83
N SER A 307 -16.57 25.41 -19.91
CA SER A 307 -17.13 24.59 -18.85
C SER A 307 -18.64 24.79 -18.80
N ASN A 308 -19.39 23.69 -18.77
CA ASN A 308 -20.85 23.72 -18.84
C ASN A 308 -21.45 22.87 -17.73
N TYR A 309 -22.40 23.45 -16.99
CA TYR A 309 -23.19 22.72 -16.01
C TYR A 309 -24.19 21.79 -16.70
N LEU A 310 -24.22 20.54 -16.27
CA LEU A 310 -25.08 19.47 -16.75
C LEU A 310 -25.91 18.90 -15.60
N ASN A 311 -27.09 18.38 -15.94
CA ASN A 311 -27.91 17.57 -15.06
C ASN A 311 -28.74 16.57 -15.90
N PRO A 312 -29.48 15.64 -15.29
CA PRO A 312 -30.26 14.64 -16.05
C PRO A 312 -31.24 15.23 -17.07
N ASN A 313 -31.70 16.47 -16.87
CA ASN A 313 -32.64 17.20 -17.74
C ASN A 313 -31.94 18.20 -18.70
N LYS A 314 -30.63 18.41 -18.54
CA LYS A 314 -29.83 19.39 -19.31
C LYS A 314 -28.49 18.77 -19.67
N SER A 315 -28.45 18.16 -20.85
CA SER A 315 -27.31 17.37 -21.34
C SER A 315 -26.67 17.90 -22.63
N ALA A 316 -27.18 19.00 -23.19
CA ALA A 316 -26.73 19.56 -24.47
C ALA A 316 -25.72 20.69 -24.28
N ILE A 317 -24.62 20.65 -25.05
CA ILE A 317 -23.57 21.66 -25.09
C ILE A 317 -23.46 22.18 -26.52
N ASN A 318 -23.62 23.49 -26.69
CA ASN A 318 -23.39 24.15 -27.97
C ASN A 318 -21.89 24.32 -28.20
N ILE A 319 -21.38 23.73 -29.28
CA ILE A 319 -19.99 23.82 -29.72
C ILE A 319 -19.89 24.37 -31.16
N SER A 320 -20.94 25.02 -31.65
CA SER A 320 -21.01 25.55 -33.03
C SER A 320 -19.91 26.56 -33.35
N GLU A 321 -19.24 27.15 -32.35
CA GLU A 321 -18.10 28.05 -32.55
C GLU A 321 -16.75 27.32 -32.70
N TYR A 322 -16.70 26.01 -32.44
CA TYR A 322 -15.46 25.23 -32.42
C TYR A 322 -14.99 24.98 -33.85
N LYS A 323 -13.67 25.04 -34.08
CA LYS A 323 -13.08 24.72 -35.41
C LYS A 323 -12.95 23.21 -35.58
N ASN A 324 -12.77 22.75 -36.82
CA ASN A 324 -12.47 21.36 -37.12
C ASN A 324 -11.22 20.91 -36.36
N GLY A 325 -11.30 19.78 -35.66
CA GLY A 325 -10.22 19.32 -34.81
C GLY A 325 -10.63 18.26 -33.79
N VAL A 326 -9.63 17.80 -33.03
CA VAL A 326 -9.80 16.86 -31.92
C VAL A 326 -9.85 17.66 -30.62
N PHE A 327 -10.84 17.36 -29.78
CA PHE A 327 -11.01 17.98 -28.48
C PHE A 327 -11.10 16.92 -27.39
N ILE A 328 -10.68 17.28 -26.19
CA ILE A 328 -10.70 16.40 -25.02
C ILE A 328 -11.80 16.92 -24.09
N TYR A 329 -12.58 16.01 -23.51
CA TYR A 329 -13.58 16.35 -22.50
C TYR A 329 -13.34 15.58 -21.20
N SER A 330 -13.74 16.21 -20.10
CA SER A 330 -13.84 15.61 -18.78
C SER A 330 -15.20 15.96 -18.18
N VAL A 331 -15.99 14.97 -17.78
CA VAL A 331 -17.22 15.13 -17.00
C VAL A 331 -16.89 14.90 -15.54
N ILE A 332 -17.21 15.85 -14.69
CA ILE A 332 -16.83 15.92 -13.28
C ILE A 332 -18.10 16.05 -12.43
N ASP A 333 -18.24 15.29 -11.36
CA ASP A 333 -19.35 15.46 -10.42
C ASP A 333 -19.20 16.73 -9.57
N ILE A 334 -20.25 17.06 -8.81
CA ILE A 334 -20.22 18.20 -7.88
C ILE A 334 -19.23 18.03 -6.69
N LYS A 335 -18.71 16.82 -6.47
CA LYS A 335 -17.74 16.49 -5.42
C LYS A 335 -16.29 16.55 -5.93
N GLY A 336 -16.08 16.83 -7.22
CA GLY A 336 -14.76 16.93 -7.85
C GLY A 336 -14.24 15.63 -8.49
N SER A 337 -15.01 14.55 -8.49
CA SER A 337 -14.62 13.26 -9.08
C SER A 337 -14.84 13.24 -10.59
N ILE A 338 -13.87 12.73 -11.37
CA ILE A 338 -14.03 12.55 -12.82
C ILE A 338 -14.93 11.34 -13.08
N LEU A 339 -16.10 11.57 -13.67
CA LEU A 339 -17.08 10.53 -14.02
C LEU A 339 -16.82 9.91 -15.40
N SER A 340 -16.35 10.71 -16.35
CA SER A 340 -16.03 10.26 -17.71
C SER A 340 -14.98 11.17 -18.33
N LYS A 341 -14.07 10.60 -19.11
CA LYS A 341 -13.06 11.34 -19.88
C LYS A 341 -12.95 10.72 -21.26
N GLY A 342 -12.78 11.54 -22.29
CA GLY A 342 -12.64 11.05 -23.64
C GLY A 342 -12.26 12.13 -24.63
N LYS A 343 -12.36 11.79 -25.91
CA LYS A 343 -12.12 12.72 -27.01
C LYS A 343 -13.30 12.72 -27.98
N PHE A 344 -13.57 13.85 -28.60
CA PHE A 344 -14.51 13.97 -29.70
C PHE A 344 -13.89 14.76 -30.85
N ILE A 345 -14.43 14.54 -32.05
CA ILE A 345 -13.95 15.16 -33.28
C ILE A 345 -15.02 16.13 -33.78
N VAL A 346 -14.64 17.38 -34.01
CA VAL A 346 -15.50 18.38 -34.66
C VAL A 346 -15.27 18.35 -36.17
N VAL A 347 -16.34 18.20 -36.94
CA VAL A 347 -16.33 18.21 -38.41
C VAL A 347 -17.44 19.15 -38.90
N LYS A 348 -17.04 20.29 -39.47
CA LYS A 348 -17.90 21.30 -40.09
C LYS A 348 -17.96 21.19 -41.59
#